data_AF-A0A148N6W1-F1
#
_entry.id   AF-A0A148N6W1-F1
#
_cell.length_a   1.000
_cell.length_b   1.000
_cell.length_c   1.000
_cell.angle_alpha   90.00
_cell.angle_beta   90.00
_cell.angle_gamma   90.00
#
_symmetry.space_group_name_H-M   'P 1'
#
loop_
_entity.id
_entity.type
_entity.pdbx_description
1 polymer ?
#
loop_
_entity_poly.entity_id
_entity_poly.type
_entity_poly.pdbx_seq_one_letter_code
_entity_poly.pdbx_strand_id
1 'polypeptide(L)'
;MQRFTVGKWQWLFAVFVFCSVLTSCSRQPSSVSSFLTVPEIVALSKKGVPADEIIATIRHSHTVYRLLPNQIENLKRKGVPERVLIYLQTTYSKALRQYPYLNDWDNWTLYQGYWYASPSDAGPDLWLEEN
;
A
#
# COMPACT_ATOMS: atom_id res chain seq x y z
N MET A 1 19.87 -67.50 -31.18
CA MET A 1 19.51 -66.10 -31.52
C MET A 1 19.62 -65.26 -30.26
N GLN A 2 20.45 -64.19 -30.31
CA GLN A 2 20.56 -62.97 -29.48
C GLN A 2 20.59 -63.10 -27.92
N ARG A 3 21.67 -62.85 -27.16
CA ARG A 3 22.58 -61.67 -26.94
C ARG A 3 22.03 -60.56 -25.99
N PHE A 4 22.87 -60.24 -24.98
CA PHE A 4 23.02 -59.04 -24.12
C PHE A 4 22.05 -58.87 -22.92
N THR A 5 22.43 -59.03 -21.64
CA THR A 5 23.38 -58.34 -20.72
C THR A 5 22.92 -56.99 -20.14
N VAL A 6 22.75 -56.99 -18.81
CA VAL A 6 23.08 -55.96 -17.78
C VAL A 6 22.34 -54.62 -17.83
N GLY A 7 21.67 -54.28 -16.71
CA GLY A 7 21.10 -52.95 -16.46
C GLY A 7 20.82 -52.65 -14.98
N LYS A 8 21.68 -53.15 -14.09
CA LYS A 8 21.69 -52.88 -12.65
C LYS A 8 22.12 -51.42 -12.41
N TRP A 9 21.25 -50.44 -12.64
CA TRP A 9 21.53 -49.01 -12.39
C TRP A 9 20.29 -48.10 -12.26
N GLN A 10 19.10 -48.65 -12.03
CA GLN A 10 17.87 -47.85 -11.83
C GLN A 10 17.68 -47.29 -10.41
N TRP A 11 18.56 -47.65 -9.46
CA TRP A 11 18.48 -47.29 -8.04
C TRP A 11 19.35 -46.09 -7.62
N LEU A 12 19.89 -45.30 -8.57
CA LEU A 12 20.77 -44.16 -8.23
C LEU A 12 20.29 -42.78 -8.69
N PHE A 13 19.12 -42.65 -9.35
CA PHE A 13 18.56 -41.32 -9.66
C PHE A 13 17.60 -40.79 -8.58
N ALA A 14 17.29 -41.56 -7.55
CA ALA A 14 16.37 -41.16 -6.48
C ALA A 14 16.94 -40.12 -5.49
N VAL A 15 18.21 -39.69 -5.64
CA VAL A 15 18.88 -38.82 -4.65
C VAL A 15 19.26 -37.43 -5.20
N PHE A 16 19.27 -37.19 -6.52
CA PHE A 16 20.02 -36.03 -7.06
C PHE A 16 19.24 -34.78 -7.46
N VAL A 17 17.91 -34.74 -7.44
CA VAL A 17 17.17 -33.49 -7.79
C VAL A 17 15.99 -33.25 -6.85
N PHE A 18 16.28 -33.33 -5.55
CA PHE A 18 15.42 -32.84 -4.48
C PHE A 18 15.89 -31.44 -3.98
N CYS A 19 16.66 -30.73 -4.81
CA CYS A 19 17.26 -29.44 -4.49
C CYS A 19 16.82 -28.33 -5.46
N SER A 20 15.52 -28.23 -5.70
CA SER A 20 14.91 -27.02 -6.25
C SER A 20 13.96 -26.48 -5.20
N VAL A 21 14.55 -25.97 -4.13
CA VAL A 21 13.87 -25.22 -3.08
C VAL A 21 13.23 -23.99 -3.74
N LEU A 22 11.91 -24.11 -3.94
CA LEU A 22 10.90 -23.06 -3.91
C LEU A 22 11.44 -21.65 -3.62
N THR A 23 11.94 -20.94 -4.63
CA THR A 23 12.01 -19.47 -4.60
C THR A 23 10.67 -18.88 -5.00
N SER A 24 9.59 -19.32 -4.33
CA SER A 24 8.38 -18.51 -4.25
C SER A 24 8.70 -17.38 -3.28
N CYS A 25 9.11 -16.24 -3.82
CA CYS A 25 8.95 -14.99 -3.11
C CYS A 25 7.44 -14.78 -3.02
N SER A 26 6.81 -15.36 -1.99
CA SER A 26 5.49 -14.94 -1.54
C SER A 26 5.64 -13.48 -1.14
N ARG A 27 5.44 -12.61 -2.13
CA ARG A 27 5.26 -11.19 -1.90
C ARG A 27 3.95 -11.08 -1.14
N GLN A 28 4.05 -11.19 0.18
CA GLN A 28 2.94 -11.12 1.09
C GLN A 28 2.23 -9.80 0.77
N PRO A 29 0.96 -9.82 0.32
CA PRO A 29 0.21 -8.60 0.22
C PRO A 29 0.12 -8.08 1.65
N SER A 30 0.91 -7.04 1.95
CA SER A 30 0.79 -6.28 3.18
C SER A 30 -0.70 -5.97 3.30
N SER A 31 -1.34 -6.43 4.38
CA SER A 31 -2.72 -6.09 4.69
C SER A 31 -2.81 -4.58 4.63
N VAL A 32 -3.35 -4.07 3.52
CA VAL A 32 -3.61 -2.66 3.38
C VAL A 32 -4.72 -2.42 4.38
N SER A 33 -4.38 -1.85 5.53
CA SER A 33 -5.37 -1.19 6.37
C SER A 33 -6.27 -0.41 5.40
N SER A 34 -7.58 -0.61 5.51
CA SER A 34 -8.58 0.06 4.67
C SER A 34 -8.39 1.59 4.64
N PHE A 35 -7.64 2.09 5.63
CA PHE A 35 -7.16 3.45 5.77
C PHE A 35 -5.63 3.53 5.67
N LEU A 36 -5.12 4.37 4.77
CA LEU A 36 -3.68 4.67 4.65
C LEU A 36 -3.37 6.00 5.35
N THR A 37 -2.50 5.98 6.36
CA THR A 37 -2.18 7.20 7.12
C THR A 37 -1.05 8.01 6.47
N VAL A 38 -0.92 9.29 6.85
CA VAL A 38 0.19 10.13 6.36
C VAL A 38 1.55 9.61 6.86
N PRO A 39 1.72 9.22 8.13
CA PRO A 39 2.97 8.59 8.59
C PRO A 39 3.29 7.29 7.87
N GLU A 40 2.28 6.51 7.47
CA GLU A 40 2.47 5.31 6.68
C GLU A 40 2.92 5.62 5.24
N ILE A 41 2.36 6.65 4.59
CA ILE A 41 2.87 7.15 3.30
C ILE A 41 4.35 7.53 3.41
N VAL A 42 4.75 8.18 4.50
CA VAL A 42 6.16 8.50 4.77
C VAL A 42 6.98 7.22 4.95
N ALA A 43 6.47 6.23 5.68
CA ALA A 43 7.15 4.95 5.88
C ALA A 43 7.35 4.19 4.56
N LEU A 44 6.33 4.12 3.70
CA LEU A 44 6.41 3.52 2.37
C LEU A 44 7.44 4.25 1.50
N SER A 45 7.43 5.58 1.53
CA SER A 45 8.40 6.41 0.81
C SER A 45 9.83 6.13 1.27
N LYS A 46 10.06 6.05 2.58
CA LYS A 46 11.38 5.71 3.16
C LYS A 46 11.85 4.30 2.85
N LYS A 47 10.92 3.35 2.67
CA LYS A 47 11.21 1.98 2.23
C LYS A 47 11.56 1.90 0.74
N GLY A 48 11.49 3.02 0.00
CA GLY A 48 11.78 3.06 -1.44
C GLY A 48 10.65 2.48 -2.30
N VAL A 49 9.42 2.40 -1.77
CA VAL A 49 8.25 1.98 -2.56
C VAL A 49 8.04 2.99 -3.69
N PRO A 50 7.86 2.54 -4.95
CA PRO A 50 7.70 3.45 -6.07
C PRO A 50 6.44 4.33 -5.91
N ALA A 51 6.54 5.58 -6.33
CA ALA A 51 5.46 6.57 -6.19
C ALA A 51 4.12 6.07 -6.75
N ASP A 52 4.15 5.36 -7.87
CA ASP A 52 2.95 4.87 -8.55
C ASP A 52 2.25 3.75 -7.75
N GLU A 53 3.01 2.94 -7.01
CA GLU A 53 2.47 1.93 -6.10
C GLU A 53 1.83 2.59 -4.87
N ILE A 54 2.50 3.59 -4.28
CA ILE A 54 1.93 4.39 -3.17
C ILE A 54 0.62 5.06 -3.62
N ILE A 55 0.59 5.66 -4.82
CA ILE A 55 -0.61 6.26 -5.40
C ILE A 55 -1.73 5.22 -5.59
N ALA A 56 -1.39 4.02 -6.06
CA ALA A 56 -2.37 2.95 -6.19
C ALA A 56 -2.96 2.53 -4.84
N THR A 57 -2.13 2.46 -3.79
CA THR A 57 -2.57 2.18 -2.41
C THR A 57 -3.50 3.29 -1.89
N ILE A 58 -3.12 4.57 -2.04
CA ILE A 58 -3.95 5.73 -1.65
C ILE A 58 -5.31 5.68 -2.38
N ARG A 59 -5.30 5.37 -3.68
CA ARG A 59 -6.52 5.28 -4.48
C ARG A 59 -7.44 4.15 -3.99
N HIS A 60 -6.86 3.03 -3.57
CA HIS A 60 -7.60 1.87 -3.07
C HIS A 60 -8.19 2.11 -1.68
N SER A 61 -7.52 2.91 -0.84
CA SER A 61 -8.02 3.25 0.51
C SER A 61 -9.18 4.26 0.50
N HIS A 62 -9.50 4.83 -0.67
CA HIS A 62 -10.52 5.88 -0.85
C HIS A 62 -10.38 7.08 0.10
N THR A 63 -9.21 7.26 0.70
CA THR A 63 -8.98 8.28 1.72
C THR A 63 -8.69 9.63 1.06
N VAL A 64 -9.30 10.68 1.59
CA VAL A 64 -9.04 12.07 1.23
C VAL A 64 -8.28 12.73 2.37
N TYR A 65 -7.27 13.51 2.01
CA TYR A 65 -6.32 14.10 2.95
C TYR A 65 -6.39 15.62 2.82
N ARG A 66 -6.69 16.31 3.91
CA ARG A 66 -6.61 17.77 3.97
C ARG A 66 -5.28 18.17 4.56
N LEU A 67 -4.31 18.40 3.68
CA LEU A 67 -2.95 18.79 4.03
C LEU A 67 -2.77 20.30 4.00
N LEU A 68 -2.23 20.87 5.08
CA LEU A 68 -1.83 22.27 5.15
C LEU A 68 -0.53 22.52 4.36
N PRO A 69 -0.25 23.75 3.90
CA PRO A 69 0.97 24.06 3.14
C PRO A 69 2.27 23.66 3.87
N ASN A 70 2.37 23.96 5.17
CA ASN A 70 3.51 23.58 6.00
C ASN A 70 3.66 22.05 6.14
N GLN A 71 2.56 21.30 6.12
CA GLN A 71 2.57 19.85 6.16
C GLN A 71 3.07 19.26 4.84
N ILE A 72 2.65 19.81 3.70
CA ILE A 72 3.13 19.38 2.38
C ILE A 72 4.64 19.57 2.28
N GLU A 73 5.15 20.73 2.69
CA GLU A 73 6.60 20.98 2.74
C GLU A 73 7.32 20.00 3.67
N ASN A 74 6.75 19.70 4.83
CA ASN A 74 7.32 18.73 5.76
C ASN A 74 7.37 17.32 5.15
N LEU A 75 6.33 16.90 4.42
CA LEU A 75 6.31 15.61 3.74
C LEU A 75 7.35 15.55 2.61
N LYS A 76 7.51 16.64 1.86
CA LYS A 76 8.58 16.77 0.86
C LYS A 76 9.96 16.62 1.50
N ARG A 77 10.23 17.30 2.64
CA ARG A 77 11.49 17.14 3.39
C ARG A 77 11.69 15.73 3.96
N LYS A 78 10.61 15.03 4.31
CA LYS A 78 10.64 13.64 4.79
C LYS A 78 10.87 12.61 3.67
N GLY A 79 11.05 13.05 2.43
CA GLY A 79 11.35 12.18 1.29
C GLY A 79 10.13 11.59 0.60
N VAL A 80 8.93 12.13 0.84
CA VAL A 80 7.74 11.72 0.08
C VAL A 80 7.88 12.20 -1.37
N PRO A 81 7.74 11.32 -2.38
CA PRO A 81 7.86 11.71 -3.78
C PRO A 81 6.86 12.82 -4.16
N GLU A 82 7.31 13.79 -4.95
CA GLU A 82 6.47 14.91 -5.38
C GLU A 82 5.21 14.47 -6.11
N ARG A 83 5.27 13.41 -6.92
CA ARG A 83 4.10 12.83 -7.59
C ARG A 83 3.01 12.38 -6.59
N VAL A 84 3.40 11.81 -5.46
CA VAL A 84 2.47 11.42 -4.39
C VAL A 84 1.82 12.66 -3.78
N LEU A 85 2.60 13.71 -3.49
CA LEU A 85 2.08 14.96 -2.92
C LEU A 85 1.11 15.69 -3.87
N ILE A 86 1.42 15.71 -5.17
CA ILE A 86 0.52 16.28 -6.20
C ILE A 86 -0.77 15.46 -6.27
N TYR A 87 -0.66 14.13 -6.22
CA TYR A 87 -1.83 13.24 -6.23
C TYR A 87 -2.75 13.52 -5.04
N LEU A 88 -2.20 13.62 -3.82
CA LEU A 88 -2.97 13.93 -2.60
C LEU A 88 -3.75 15.25 -2.72
N GLN A 89 -3.09 16.32 -3.17
CA GLN A 89 -3.74 17.63 -3.36
C GLN A 89 -4.80 17.63 -4.47
N THR A 90 -4.53 16.91 -5.56
CA THR A 90 -5.46 16.78 -6.67
C THR A 90 -6.71 16.02 -6.24
N THR A 91 -6.54 14.91 -5.51
CA THR A 91 -7.65 14.11 -4.99
C THR A 91 -8.47 14.90 -3.97
N TYR A 92 -7.85 15.67 -3.08
CA TYR A 92 -8.54 16.60 -2.19
C TYR A 92 -9.41 17.62 -2.96
N SER A 93 -8.84 18.30 -3.96
CA SER A 93 -9.56 19.30 -4.75
C SER A 93 -10.71 18.68 -5.54
N LYS A 94 -10.54 17.45 -6.05
CA LYS A 94 -11.61 16.70 -6.72
C LYS A 94 -12.71 16.29 -5.75
N ALA A 95 -12.34 15.82 -4.56
CA ALA A 95 -13.28 15.42 -3.53
C ALA A 95 -14.18 16.57 -3.10
N LEU A 96 -13.64 17.78 -2.88
CA LEU A 96 -14.45 18.96 -2.55
C LEU A 96 -15.46 19.36 -3.64
N ARG A 97 -15.12 19.13 -4.91
CA ARG A 97 -16.02 19.40 -6.04
C ARG A 97 -17.13 18.35 -6.17
N GLN A 98 -16.78 17.09 -5.90
CA GLN A 98 -17.70 15.97 -6.04
C GLN A 98 -18.61 15.80 -4.82
N TYR A 99 -18.11 16.13 -3.63
CA TYR A 99 -18.75 15.89 -2.35
C TYR A 99 -18.83 17.21 -1.55
N PRO A 100 -19.89 18.03 -1.76
CA PRO A 100 -20.00 19.34 -1.11
C PRO A 100 -19.98 19.29 0.42
N TYR A 101 -20.42 18.19 1.04
CA TYR A 101 -20.40 18.04 2.50
C TYR A 101 -18.98 18.09 3.09
N LEU A 102 -17.95 17.73 2.32
CA LEU A 102 -16.55 17.84 2.76
C LEU A 102 -16.06 19.28 2.94
N ASN A 103 -16.83 20.30 2.54
CA ASN A 103 -16.52 21.68 2.88
C ASN A 103 -16.72 21.98 4.37
N ASP A 104 -17.58 21.20 5.03
CA ASP A 104 -17.80 21.29 6.47
C ASP A 104 -16.69 20.55 7.23
N TRP A 105 -16.16 21.20 8.25
CA TRP A 105 -15.06 20.67 9.07
C TRP A 105 -15.50 19.48 9.93
N ASP A 106 -16.79 19.40 10.27
CA ASP A 106 -17.33 18.31 11.10
C ASP A 106 -17.28 16.95 10.39
N ASN A 107 -17.11 16.95 9.07
CA ASN A 107 -16.95 15.74 8.25
C ASN A 107 -15.50 15.26 8.13
N TRP A 108 -14.57 15.87 8.86
CA TRP A 108 -13.16 15.49 8.87
C TRP A 108 -12.76 14.89 10.21
N THR A 109 -11.95 13.83 10.15
CA THR A 109 -11.36 13.21 11.33
C THR A 109 -9.92 13.67 11.50
N LEU A 110 -9.59 14.21 12.68
CA LEU A 110 -8.21 14.53 13.04
C LEU A 110 -7.54 13.29 13.63
N TYR A 111 -6.52 12.78 12.95
CA TYR A 111 -5.73 11.65 13.44
C TYR A 111 -4.24 11.94 13.26
N GLN A 112 -3.45 11.74 14.31
CA GLN A 112 -1.99 11.98 14.30
C GLN A 112 -1.56 13.35 13.71
N GLY A 113 -2.39 14.38 13.92
CA GLY A 113 -2.12 15.75 13.44
C GLY A 113 -2.46 16.01 11.97
N TYR A 114 -3.17 15.10 11.30
CA TYR A 114 -3.62 15.24 9.92
C TYR A 114 -5.13 15.04 9.82
N TRP A 115 -5.75 15.73 8.87
CA TRP A 115 -7.19 15.67 8.62
C TRP A 115 -7.50 14.70 7.49
N TYR A 116 -8.44 13.79 7.77
CA TYR A 116 -8.85 12.73 6.87
C TYR A 116 -10.36 12.72 6.69
N ALA A 117 -10.80 12.28 5.51
CA ALA A 117 -12.19 11.94 5.25
C ALA A 117 -12.23 10.76 4.27
N SER A 118 -13.32 10.01 4.25
CA SER A 118 -13.58 8.99 3.23
C SER A 118 -14.90 9.30 2.54
N PRO A 119 -14.94 9.44 1.20
CA PRO A 119 -16.18 9.68 0.49
C PRO A 119 -17.11 8.47 0.40
N SER A 120 -16.59 7.28 0.69
CA SER A 120 -17.33 6.02 0.71
C SER A 120 -17.76 5.67 2.13
N ASP A 121 -18.92 6.18 2.55
CA ASP A 121 -19.80 5.65 3.62
C ASP A 121 -19.16 4.87 4.80
N ALA A 122 -18.38 5.55 5.62
CA ALA A 122 -18.21 5.17 7.02
C ALA A 122 -17.95 6.47 7.80
N GLY A 123 -18.92 6.85 8.62
CA GLY A 123 -18.80 7.99 9.54
C GLY A 123 -17.53 7.90 10.39
N PRO A 124 -17.13 9.01 11.05
CA PRO A 124 -15.90 9.10 11.84
C PRO A 124 -15.79 8.02 12.95
N ASP A 125 -16.92 7.42 13.31
CA ASP A 125 -17.15 6.50 14.42
C ASP A 125 -16.55 5.11 14.18
N LEU A 126 -16.45 4.63 12.94
CA LEU A 126 -16.01 3.25 12.66
C LEU A 126 -14.48 3.05 12.65
N TRP A 127 -13.70 4.11 12.89
CA TRP A 127 -12.24 4.11 12.70
C TRP A 127 -11.43 4.10 13.99
N LEU A 128 -12.06 4.28 15.15
CA LEU A 128 -11.39 4.48 16.44
C LEU A 128 -11.61 3.35 17.46
N GLU A 129 -12.34 2.28 17.10
CA GLU A 129 -12.81 1.26 18.05
C GLU A 129 -12.03 -0.06 18.02
N GLU A 130 -10.94 -0.13 17.23
CA GLU A 130 -10.02 -1.28 17.22
C GLU A 130 -8.61 -0.88 17.69
N ASN A 131 -8.49 -0.54 18.99
CA ASN A 131 -7.23 -0.61 19.73
C ASN A 131 -7.47 -0.71 21.24
#